data_AF-A0A5M9JWT6-F1
#
_entry.id   AF-A0A5M9JWT6-F1
#
_cell.length_a   1.000
_cell.length_b   1.000
_cell.length_c   1.000
_cell.angle_alpha   90.00
_cell.angle_beta   90.00
_cell.angle_gamma   90.00
#
_symmetry.space_group_name_H-M   'P 1'
#
loop_
_entity.id
_entity.type
_entity.pdbx_description
1 polymer ?
#
loop_
_entity_poly.entity_id
_entity_poly.type
_entity_poly.pdbx_seq_one_letter_code
_entity_poly.pdbx_strand_id
1 'polypeptide(L)'
;MSKFTPKLKKRAPIDRLIAARGPTAFVESVVVPEVTVLLIKEDMKVDEEAAREILQESREIGDLVNEEIKDVVKLKPKKQISGSSDEEEDSDL
;
A
#
# COMPACT_ATOMS: atom_id res chain seq x y z
N MET A 1 14.51 -4.40 12.58
CA MET A 1 14.18 -3.30 11.64
C MET A 1 15.29 -2.24 11.46
N SER A 2 16.12 -1.94 12.47
CA SER A 2 17.10 -0.83 12.44
C SER A 2 18.15 -0.85 11.31
N LYS A 3 18.43 -2.01 10.69
CA LYS A 3 19.44 -2.14 9.62
C LYS A 3 18.99 -1.53 8.27
N PHE A 4 17.70 -1.57 7.94
CA PHE A 4 17.19 -1.18 6.62
C PHE A 4 16.50 0.19 6.62
N THR A 5 15.95 0.63 7.76
CA THR A 5 15.35 1.97 7.90
C THR A 5 16.28 3.12 7.48
N PRO A 6 17.57 3.15 7.86
CA PRO A 6 18.47 4.23 7.44
C PRO A 6 18.71 4.23 5.92
N LYS A 7 18.76 3.05 5.29
CA LYS A 7 18.94 2.91 3.84
C LYS A 7 17.73 3.43 3.07
N LEU A 8 16.52 3.08 3.52
CA LEU A 8 15.27 3.58 2.96
C LEU A 8 15.16 5.10 3.10
N LYS A 9 15.45 5.65 4.28
CA LYS A 9 15.44 7.12 4.50
C LYS A 9 16.42 7.87 3.59
N LYS A 10 17.61 7.32 3.37
CA LYS A 10 18.61 7.91 2.45
C LYS A 10 18.15 7.90 0.99
N ARG A 11 17.42 6.87 0.57
CA ARG A 11 16.93 6.72 -0.82
C ARG A 11 15.60 7.42 -1.06
N ALA A 12 14.79 7.64 -0.03
CA ALA A 12 13.48 8.27 -0.13
C ALA A 12 13.42 9.58 -0.93
N PRO A 13 14.37 10.53 -0.80
CA PRO A 13 14.33 11.76 -1.60
C PRO A 13 14.84 11.59 -3.04
N ILE A 14 15.53 10.49 -3.35
CA ILE A 14 16.18 10.26 -4.66
C ILE A 14 15.32 9.35 -5.54
N ASP A 15 14.66 8.37 -4.92
CA ASP A 15 13.85 7.38 -5.61
C ASP A 15 12.42 7.89 -5.81
N ARG A 16 12.00 7.97 -7.07
CA ARG A 16 10.67 8.50 -7.45
C ARG A 16 9.52 7.74 -6.81
N LEU A 17 9.61 6.41 -6.69
CA LEU A 17 8.53 5.59 -6.13
C LEU A 17 8.44 5.79 -4.62
N ILE A 18 9.58 5.83 -3.93
CA ILE A 18 9.63 6.07 -2.49
C ILE A 18 9.19 7.50 -2.18
N ALA A 19 9.60 8.49 -2.96
CA ALA A 19 9.19 9.89 -2.80
C ALA A 19 7.67 10.08 -2.97
N ALA A 20 7.06 9.37 -3.94
CA ALA A 20 5.65 9.53 -4.26
C ALA A 20 4.70 8.88 -3.24
N ARG A 21 5.07 7.74 -2.63
CA ARG A 21 4.17 6.96 -1.74
C ARG A 21 4.68 6.76 -0.32
N GLY A 22 5.90 7.19 -0.05
CA GLY A 22 6.57 7.04 1.23
C GLY A 22 7.25 5.67 1.41
N PRO A 23 8.17 5.57 2.39
CA PRO A 23 8.96 4.36 2.63
C PRO A 23 8.13 3.13 3.01
N THR A 24 7.04 3.31 3.76
CA THR A 24 6.20 2.19 4.21
C THR A 24 5.49 1.54 3.03
N ALA A 25 4.80 2.33 2.21
CA ALA A 25 4.12 1.83 1.03
C ALA A 25 5.08 1.16 0.05
N PHE A 26 6.30 1.70 -0.11
CA PHE A 26 7.32 1.06 -0.94
C PHE A 26 7.77 -0.30 -0.40
N VAL A 27 7.92 -0.43 0.92
CA VAL A 27 8.27 -1.72 1.53
C VAL A 27 7.17 -2.74 1.28
N GLU A 28 5.92 -2.38 1.56
CA GLU A 28 4.77 -3.26 1.43
C GLU A 28 4.50 -3.66 -0.03
N SER A 29 4.58 -2.72 -0.97
CA SER A 29 4.19 -2.96 -2.36
C SER A 29 5.33 -3.42 -3.26
N VAL A 30 6.59 -3.32 -2.83
CA VAL A 30 7.76 -3.66 -3.66
C VAL A 30 8.72 -4.58 -2.92
N VAL A 31 9.27 -4.13 -1.79
CA VAL A 31 10.35 -4.88 -1.12
C VAL A 31 9.86 -6.24 -0.65
N VAL A 32 8.66 -6.31 -0.05
CA VAL A 32 8.08 -7.58 0.39
C VAL A 32 7.88 -8.54 -0.79
N PRO A 33 7.15 -8.17 -1.87
CA PRO A 33 7.01 -9.04 -3.05
C PRO A 33 8.34 -9.50 -3.67
N GLU A 34 9.31 -8.60 -3.82
CA GLU A 34 10.60 -8.97 -4.44
C GLU A 34 11.42 -9.92 -3.53
N VAL A 35 11.37 -9.73 -2.21
CA VAL A 35 11.98 -10.68 -1.27
C VAL A 35 11.26 -12.03 -1.33
N THR A 36 9.93 -12.05 -1.47
CA THR A 36 9.17 -13.30 -1.62
C THR A 36 9.61 -14.07 -2.87
N VAL A 37 9.81 -13.39 -4.01
CA VAL A 37 10.35 -14.03 -5.22
C VAL A 37 11.73 -14.63 -4.95
N LEU A 38 12.62 -13.91 -4.25
CA LEU A 38 13.94 -14.44 -3.90
C LEU A 38 13.85 -15.70 -3.01
N LEU A 39 12.94 -15.73 -2.06
CA LEU A 39 12.71 -16.89 -1.20
C LEU A 39 12.20 -18.10 -1.99
N ILE A 40 11.23 -17.89 -2.89
CA ILE A 40 10.72 -18.95 -3.78
C ILE A 40 11.85 -19.52 -4.65
N LYS A 41 12.69 -18.66 -5.22
CA LYS A 41 13.85 -19.08 -6.02
C LYS A 41 14.81 -19.93 -5.19
N GLU A 42 15.12 -19.50 -3.97
CA GLU A 42 16.04 -20.23 -3.08
C GLU A 42 15.49 -21.59 -2.66
N ASP A 43 14.24 -21.64 -2.22
CA ASP A 43 13.61 -22.86 -1.69
C ASP A 43 13.28 -23.87 -2.78
N MET A 44 12.72 -23.40 -3.91
CA MET A 44 12.23 -24.27 -4.99
C MET A 44 13.26 -24.48 -6.09
N LYS A 45 14.41 -23.77 -6.05
CA LYS A 45 15.51 -23.86 -7.03
C LYS A 45 15.06 -23.60 -8.47
N VAL A 46 14.17 -22.63 -8.64
CA VAL A 46 13.63 -22.20 -9.93
C VAL A 46 14.26 -20.89 -10.40
N ASP A 47 14.08 -20.56 -11.67
CA ASP A 47 14.46 -19.25 -12.19
C ASP A 47 13.49 -18.14 -11.74
N GLU A 48 13.78 -16.91 -12.14
CA GLU A 48 12.99 -15.75 -11.73
C GLU A 48 11.60 -15.72 -12.35
N GLU A 49 11.45 -16.17 -13.58
CA GLU A 49 10.17 -16.13 -14.29
C GLU A 49 9.21 -17.14 -13.66
N ALA A 50 9.68 -18.38 -13.44
CA ALA A 50 8.93 -19.41 -12.75
C ALA A 50 8.59 -19.01 -11.30
N ALA A 51 9.51 -18.37 -10.57
CA ALA A 51 9.22 -17.90 -9.22
C ALA A 51 8.12 -16.82 -9.18
N ARG A 52 8.06 -15.94 -10.19
CA ARG A 52 7.00 -14.92 -10.31
C ARG A 52 5.66 -15.56 -10.66
N GLU A 53 5.65 -16.58 -11.51
CA GLU A 53 4.46 -17.37 -11.83
C GLU A 53 3.91 -18.09 -10.59
N ILE A 54 4.76 -18.80 -9.85
CA ILE A 54 4.40 -19.47 -8.60
C ILE A 54 3.83 -18.48 -7.58
N LEU A 55 4.44 -17.30 -7.43
CA LEU A 55 3.92 -16.27 -6.54
C LEU A 55 2.53 -15.80 -6.98
N GLN A 56 2.30 -15.63 -8.28
CA GLN A 56 1.00 -15.19 -8.81
C GLN A 56 -0.08 -16.24 -8.57
N GLU A 57 0.18 -17.51 -8.88
CA GLU A 57 -0.74 -18.62 -8.61
C GLU A 57 -1.04 -18.76 -7.10
N SER A 58 -0.01 -18.59 -6.28
CA SER A 58 -0.16 -18.67 -4.81
C SER A 58 -1.07 -17.59 -4.24
N ARG A 59 -1.15 -16.40 -4.87
CA ARG A 59 -2.06 -15.33 -4.43
C ARG A 59 -3.52 -15.71 -4.64
N GLU A 60 -3.84 -16.32 -5.78
CA GLU A 60 -5.20 -16.77 -6.08
C GLU A 60 -5.66 -17.83 -5.08
N ILE A 61 -4.77 -18.78 -4.73
CA ILE A 61 -5.03 -19.76 -3.69
C ILE A 61 -5.19 -19.10 -2.32
N GLY A 62 -4.32 -18.13 -1.99
CA GLY A 62 -4.37 -17.38 -0.75
C GLY A 62 -5.70 -16.66 -0.55
N ASP A 63 -6.22 -16.02 -1.59
CA ASP A 63 -7.51 -15.33 -1.57
C ASP A 63 -8.69 -16.28 -1.32
N LEU A 64 -8.63 -17.51 -1.85
CA LEU A 64 -9.65 -18.54 -1.64
C LEU A 64 -9.60 -19.14 -0.22
N VAL A 65 -8.39 -19.32 0.33
CA VAL A 65 -8.19 -19.98 1.63
C VAL A 65 -8.36 -19.00 2.80
N ASN A 66 -7.97 -17.74 2.61
CA ASN A 66 -8.01 -16.71 3.62
C ASN A 66 -8.66 -15.45 3.05
N GLU A 67 -9.98 -15.50 2.86
CA GLU A 67 -10.76 -14.36 2.40
C GLU A 67 -10.56 -13.16 3.34
N GLU A 68 -9.95 -12.10 2.83
CA GLU A 68 -9.91 -10.83 3.57
C GLU A 68 -11.32 -10.21 3.58
N ILE A 69 -11.86 -9.97 4.79
CA ILE A 69 -13.09 -9.21 4.96
C ILE A 69 -12.79 -7.76 4.56
N LYS A 70 -13.15 -7.41 3.31
CA LYS A 70 -12.94 -6.06 2.78
C LYS A 70 -13.76 -5.06 3.61
N ASP A 71 -13.08 -4.02 4.10
CA ASP A 71 -13.74 -2.95 4.83
C ASP A 71 -14.71 -2.20 3.90
N VAL A 72 -16.00 -2.23 4.24
CA VAL A 72 -17.06 -1.61 3.44
C VAL A 72 -17.28 -0.19 3.95
N VAL A 73 -16.63 0.79 3.30
CA VAL A 73 -16.85 2.21 3.59
C VAL A 73 -18.22 2.63 3.03
N LYS A 74 -19.22 2.74 3.91
CA LYS A 74 -20.50 3.38 3.57
C LYS A 74 -20.26 4.87 3.38
N LEU A 75 -20.11 5.31 2.14
CA LEU A 75 -20.08 6.74 1.81
C LEU A 75 -21.42 7.36 2.23
N LYS A 76 -21.41 8.20 3.27
CA LYS A 76 -22.57 9.05 3.56
C LYS A 76 -22.76 9.97 2.34
N PRO A 77 -23.98 10.08 1.78
CA PRO A 77 -24.23 11.01 0.70
C PRO A 77 -23.81 12.40 1.16
N LYS A 78 -22.92 13.05 0.41
CA LYS A 78 -22.54 14.44 0.64
C LYS A 78 -23.84 15.25 0.59
N LYS A 79 -24.23 15.87 1.70
CA LYS A 79 -25.21 16.95 1.69
C LYS A 79 -24.70 17.95 0.66
N GLN A 80 -25.43 18.13 -0.43
CA GLN A 80 -25.20 19.25 -1.33
C GLN A 80 -25.30 20.50 -0.45
N ILE A 81 -24.18 21.17 -0.22
CA ILE A 81 -24.21 22.54 0.26
C ILE A 81 -24.61 23.35 -0.97
N SER A 82 -25.91 23.45 -1.21
CA SER A 82 -26.49 24.47 -2.10
C SER A 82 -26.20 25.82 -1.46
N GLY A 83 -25.56 26.69 -2.23
CA GLY A 83 -24.91 27.88 -1.70
C GLY A 83 -25.83 29.06 -1.35
N SER A 84 -25.10 30.09 -0.91
CA SER A 84 -25.43 31.52 -0.80
C SER A 84 -26.14 32.00 0.47
N SER A 85 -25.50 33.04 1.03
CA SER A 85 -26.07 34.15 1.82
C SER A 85 -26.39 33.88 3.29
N ASP A 86 -26.01 34.70 4.27
CA ASP A 86 -25.33 36.00 4.34
C ASP A 86 -24.64 36.12 5.71
N GLU A 87 -23.76 37.11 5.85
CA GLU A 87 -23.17 37.53 7.12
C GLU A 87 -24.23 37.84 8.18
N GLU A 88 -24.09 37.27 9.38
CA GLU A 88 -24.53 37.93 10.62
C GLU A 88 -23.39 37.81 11.64
N GLU A 89 -22.66 38.91 11.79
CA GLU A 89 -22.06 39.27 13.07
C GLU A 89 -23.22 39.37 14.07
N ASP A 90 -23.16 38.61 15.17
CA ASP A 90 -23.80 39.05 16.40
C ASP A 90 -22.89 38.73 17.59
N SER A 91 -22.52 39.83 18.24
CA SER A 91 -21.97 39.92 19.58
C SER A 91 -22.89 39.28 20.61
N ASP A 92 -22.32 38.52 21.55
CA ASP A 92 -22.53 38.63 23.01
C ASP A 92 -22.27 37.30 23.72
N LEU A 93 -21.11 37.22 24.41
CA LEU A 93 -20.97 37.03 25.87
C LEU A 93 -19.50 36.85 26.26
#